data_AF-A0A8T5FCW8-F1
#
_entry.id   AF-A0A8T5FCW8-F1
#
_cell.length_a   1.000
_cell.length_b   1.000
_cell.length_c   1.000
_cell.angle_alpha   90.00
_cell.angle_beta   90.00
_cell.angle_gamma   90.00
#
_symmetry.space_group_name_H-M   'P 1'
#
loop_
_entity.id
_entity.type
_entity.pdbx_description
1 polymer ?
#
loop_
_entity_poly.entity_id
_entity_poly.type
_entity_poly.pdbx_seq_one_letter_code
_entity_poly.pdbx_strand_id
1 'polypeptide(L)'
;MDDTFRNQCIEKIAAKVTDENIPYDDPSSDVMEYLQKFAISLGVDISNTEEVVNESFLYIAMKNAKDIDPLTKGDEFGAGFS
;
A
#
# COMPACT_ATOMS: atom_id res chain seq x y z
N MET A 1 -0.69 16.22 -10.57
CA MET A 1 -1.96 15.47 -10.57
C MET A 1 -2.89 16.11 -9.54
N ASP A 2 -4.21 16.10 -9.73
CA ASP A 2 -5.14 16.60 -8.71
C ASP A 2 -5.30 15.60 -7.56
N ASP A 3 -5.41 16.10 -6.32
CA ASP A 3 -5.48 15.27 -5.11
C ASP A 3 -6.71 14.36 -5.08
N THR A 4 -7.85 14.79 -5.63
CA THR A 4 -9.06 13.98 -5.66
C THR A 4 -8.86 12.76 -6.55
N PHE A 5 -8.31 12.96 -7.73
CA PHE A 5 -8.00 11.88 -8.66
C PHE A 5 -6.93 10.95 -8.10
N ARG A 6 -5.89 11.52 -7.46
CA ARG A 6 -4.85 10.76 -6.76
C ARG A 6 -5.42 9.80 -5.73
N ASN A 7 -6.28 10.31 -4.85
CA ASN A 7 -6.92 9.52 -3.80
C ASN A 7 -7.76 8.38 -4.39
N GLN A 8 -8.50 8.65 -5.49
CA GLN A 8 -9.26 7.60 -6.18
C GLN A 8 -8.37 6.51 -6.78
N CYS A 9 -7.21 6.87 -7.33
CA CYS A 9 -6.24 5.89 -7.84
C CYS A 9 -5.66 5.04 -6.70
N ILE A 10 -5.28 5.67 -5.59
CA ILE A 10 -4.77 5.01 -4.39
C ILE A 10 -5.77 3.97 -3.88
N GLU A 11 -7.04 4.35 -3.74
CA GLU A 11 -8.09 3.44 -3.28
C GLU A 11 -8.28 2.24 -4.22
N LYS A 12 -8.26 2.47 -5.55
CA LYS A 12 -8.41 1.40 -6.55
C LYS A 12 -7.23 0.43 -6.58
N ILE A 13 -6.01 0.94 -6.48
CA ILE A 13 -4.80 0.12 -6.43
C ILE A 13 -4.80 -0.68 -5.12
N ALA A 14 -5.13 -0.04 -3.99
CA ALA A 14 -5.21 -0.71 -2.70
C ALA A 14 -6.26 -1.84 -2.69
N ALA A 15 -7.42 -1.60 -3.31
CA ALA A 15 -8.44 -2.64 -3.50
C ALA A 15 -7.89 -3.80 -4.33
N LYS A 16 -7.23 -3.52 -5.46
CA LYS A 16 -6.62 -4.55 -6.32
C LYS A 16 -5.58 -5.39 -5.56
N VAL A 17 -4.72 -4.77 -4.77
CA VAL A 17 -3.73 -5.45 -3.92
C VAL A 17 -4.41 -6.39 -2.93
N THR A 18 -5.49 -5.93 -2.30
CA THR A 18 -6.23 -6.73 -1.31
C THR A 18 -7.01 -7.88 -1.97
N ASP A 19 -7.72 -7.60 -3.07
CA ASP A 19 -8.57 -8.55 -3.78
C ASP A 19 -7.75 -9.67 -4.44
N GLU A 20 -6.55 -9.36 -4.94
CA GLU A 20 -5.63 -10.32 -5.55
C GLU A 20 -4.63 -10.92 -4.54
N ASN A 21 -4.71 -10.53 -3.28
CA ASN A 21 -3.83 -10.98 -2.20
C ASN A 21 -2.34 -10.78 -2.53
N ILE A 22 -2.02 -9.62 -3.09
CA ILE A 22 -0.67 -9.24 -3.52
C ILE A 22 0.16 -8.86 -2.28
N PRO A 23 1.36 -9.42 -2.09
CA PRO A 23 2.24 -9.02 -1.01
C PRO A 23 2.72 -7.57 -1.21
N TYR A 24 2.55 -6.73 -0.18
CA TYR A 24 2.86 -5.29 -0.25
C TYR A 24 3.88 -4.80 0.80
N ASP A 25 4.31 -5.65 1.74
CA ASP A 25 5.32 -5.29 2.74
C ASP A 25 6.74 -5.25 2.15
N ASP A 26 7.03 -6.14 1.19
CA ASP A 26 8.28 -6.21 0.43
C ASP A 26 7.96 -6.61 -1.02
N PRO A 27 7.43 -5.67 -1.84
CA PRO A 27 6.97 -5.98 -3.18
C PRO A 27 8.17 -6.26 -4.10
N SER A 28 8.11 -7.38 -4.84
CA SER A 28 9.10 -7.67 -5.88
C SER A 28 9.02 -6.66 -7.03
N SER A 29 10.08 -6.58 -7.85
CA SER A 29 10.09 -5.74 -9.06
C SER A 29 8.92 -6.04 -10.00
N ASP A 30 8.53 -7.31 -10.12
CA ASP A 30 7.44 -7.75 -11.00
C ASP A 30 6.08 -7.27 -10.47
N VAL A 31 5.89 -7.31 -9.15
CA VAL A 31 4.69 -6.77 -8.48
C VAL A 31 4.61 -5.25 -8.68
N MET A 32 5.74 -4.56 -8.49
CA MET A 32 5.83 -3.11 -8.73
C MET A 32 5.46 -2.77 -10.18
N GLU A 33 6.04 -3.46 -11.16
CA GLU A 33 5.74 -3.23 -12.56
C GLU A 33 4.28 -3.52 -12.91
N TYR A 34 3.71 -4.59 -12.36
CA TYR A 34 2.31 -4.95 -12.55
C TYR A 34 1.36 -3.87 -12.03
N LEU A 35 1.59 -3.37 -10.82
CA LEU A 35 0.76 -2.33 -10.22
C LEU A 35 0.94 -0.98 -10.88
N GLN A 36 2.16 -0.64 -11.33
CA GLN A 36 2.40 0.56 -12.12
C GLN A 36 1.68 0.50 -13.48
N LYS A 37 1.68 -0.65 -14.16
CA LYS A 37 0.86 -0.84 -15.38
C LYS A 37 -0.62 -0.67 -15.11
N PHE A 38 -1.11 -1.15 -13.97
CA PHE A 38 -2.49 -0.91 -13.56
C PHE A 38 -2.76 0.58 -13.31
N ALA A 39 -1.85 1.30 -12.63
CA ALA A 39 -1.97 2.74 -12.43
C ALA A 39 -2.03 3.51 -13.76
N ILE A 40 -1.21 3.14 -14.75
CA ILE A 40 -1.28 3.69 -16.12
C ILE A 40 -2.67 3.45 -16.73
N SER A 41 -3.24 2.26 -16.57
CA SER A 41 -4.58 1.95 -17.07
C SER A 41 -5.69 2.79 -16.44
N LEU A 42 -5.45 3.34 -15.24
CA LEU A 42 -6.35 4.27 -14.56
C LEU A 42 -6.18 5.73 -15.02
N GLY A 43 -5.18 6.02 -15.86
CA GLY A 43 -4.86 7.36 -16.35
C GLY A 43 -3.75 8.08 -15.57
N VAL A 44 -3.01 7.38 -14.71
CA VAL A 44 -1.84 7.95 -14.03
C VAL A 44 -0.68 8.06 -15.03
N ASP A 45 -0.04 9.23 -15.08
CA ASP A 45 1.15 9.43 -15.91
C ASP A 45 2.32 8.58 -15.41
N ILE A 46 3.12 8.02 -16.33
CA ILE A 46 4.24 7.12 -16.04
C ILE A 46 5.22 7.72 -15.02
N SER A 47 5.42 9.04 -15.02
CA SER A 47 6.30 9.72 -14.05
C SER A 47 5.80 9.66 -12.60
N ASN A 48 4.52 9.35 -12.38
CA ASN A 48 3.89 9.33 -11.05
C ASN A 48 3.45 7.92 -10.61
N THR A 49 3.56 6.89 -11.46
CA THR A 49 3.00 5.56 -11.18
C THR A 49 3.65 4.91 -9.96
N GLU A 50 4.97 5.01 -9.83
CA GLU A 50 5.71 4.47 -8.70
C GLU A 50 5.26 5.11 -7.38
N GLU A 51 5.16 6.43 -7.35
CA GLU A 51 4.73 7.18 -6.17
C GLU A 51 3.30 6.80 -5.75
N VAL A 52 2.37 6.75 -6.70
CA VAL A 52 0.96 6.40 -6.42
C VAL A 52 0.82 4.95 -5.93
N VAL A 53 1.62 4.02 -6.47
CA VAL A 53 1.65 2.62 -6.00
C VAL A 53 2.17 2.55 -4.57
N ASN A 54 3.29 3.23 -4.26
CA ASN A 54 3.84 3.26 -2.90
C ASN A 54 2.86 3.85 -1.88
N GLU A 55 2.15 4.91 -2.25
CA GLU A 55 1.11 5.50 -1.40
C GLU A 55 -0.08 4.55 -1.17
N SER A 56 -0.38 3.69 -2.14
CA SER A 56 -1.41 2.66 -2.00
C SER A 56 -1.03 1.63 -0.95
N PHE A 57 0.25 1.24 -0.88
CA PHE A 57 0.75 0.37 0.19
C PHE A 57 0.70 1.05 1.55
N LEU A 58 1.11 2.32 1.62
CA LEU A 58 0.99 3.10 2.86
C LEU A 58 -0.46 3.22 3.31
N TYR A 59 -1.39 3.46 2.39
CA TYR A 59 -2.82 3.51 2.68
C TYR A 59 -3.35 2.20 3.27
N ILE A 60 -2.96 1.04 2.70
CA ILE A 60 -3.30 -0.28 3.25
C ILE A 60 -2.73 -0.43 4.65
N ALA A 61 -1.45 -0.13 4.85
CA ALA A 61 -0.78 -0.24 6.15
C ALA A 61 -1.46 0.64 7.21
N MET A 62 -1.84 1.87 6.88
CA MET A 62 -2.56 2.77 7.78
C MET A 62 -3.98 2.28 8.09
N LYS A 63 -4.67 1.68 7.11
CA LYS A 63 -6.00 1.11 7.31
C LYS A 63 -5.93 -0.10 8.24
N ASN A 64 -4.96 -0.97 8.04
CA ASN A 64 -4.73 -2.15 8.89
C ASN A 64 -4.21 -1.78 10.28
N ALA A 65 -3.38 -0.75 10.41
CA ALA A 65 -2.88 -0.28 11.71
C ALA A 65 -3.99 0.26 12.62
N LYS A 66 -5.08 0.82 12.06
CA LYS A 66 -6.27 1.21 12.83
C LYS A 66 -7.04 0.02 13.40
N ASP A 67 -6.89 -1.17 12.82
CA ASP A 67 -7.48 -2.42 13.32
C ASP A 67 -6.59 -3.15 14.35
N ILE A 68 -5.35 -2.70 14.56
CA ILE A 68 -4.48 -3.25 15.61
C ILE A 68 -4.76 -2.47 16.91
N ASP A 69 -5.57 -3.06 17.79
CA ASP A 69 -5.70 -2.57 19.17
C ASP A 69 -4.31 -2.56 19.84
N PRO A 70 -3.80 -1.41 20.31
CA PRO A 70 -2.51 -1.28 20.98
C PRO A 70 -2.36 -2.20 22.20
N LEU A 71 -3.47 -2.65 22.79
CA LEU A 71 -3.47 -3.56 23.93
C LEU A 71 -3.09 -5.00 23.56
N THR A 72 -3.18 -5.39 22.28
CA THR A 72 -2.86 -6.75 21.84
C THR A 72 -1.36 -6.99 21.61
N LYS A 73 -0.56 -5.92 21.46
CA LYS A 73 0.91 -5.99 21.28
C LYS A 73 1.68 -5.57 22.55
N GLY A 74 1.07 -5.75 23.74
CA GLY A 74 1.68 -5.41 25.02
C GLY A 74 2.85 -6.30 25.46
N ASP A 75 3.09 -7.45 24.82
CA ASP A 75 4.03 -8.47 25.31
C ASP A 75 5.41 -8.48 24.62
N GLU A 76 5.62 -7.79 23.50
CA GLU A 76 6.90 -7.86 22.76
C GLU A 76 7.95 -6.80 23.17
N PHE A 77 7.60 -5.88 24.07
CA PHE A 77 8.53 -4.83 24.52
C PHE A 77 9.52 -5.27 25.62
N GLY A 78 9.55 -6.56 26.00
CA GLY A 78 10.18 -7.03 27.25
C GLY A 78 11.25 -8.12 27.17
N ALA A 79 11.74 -8.55 26.01
CA ALA A 79 12.63 -9.73 25.92
C ALA A 79 13.95 -9.52 25.16
N GLY A 80 14.52 -8.30 25.16
CA GLY A 80 15.68 -7.95 24.33
C GLY A 80 16.90 -7.33 25.03
N PHE A 81 16.94 -7.25 26.36
CA PHE A 81 18.15 -6.87 27.08
C PHE A 81 18.71 -8.09 27.82
N SER A 82 19.72 -8.74 27.25
CA SER A 82 20.64 -9.61 27.97
C SER A 82 22.05 -9.48 27.41
#